data_AF-A0A3A0C5E0-F1
#
_entry.id   AF-A0A3A0C5E0-F1
#
_cell.length_a   1.000
_cell.length_b   1.000
_cell.length_c   1.000
_cell.angle_alpha   90.00
_cell.angle_beta   90.00
_cell.angle_gamma   90.00
#
_symmetry.space_group_name_H-M   'P 1'
#
loop_
_entity.id
_entity.type
_entity.pdbx_description
1 polymer ?
#
loop_
_entity_poly.entity_id
_entity_poly.type
_entity_poly.pdbx_seq_one_letter_code
_entity_poly.pdbx_strand_id
1 'polypeptide(L)'
;MRKIVAANWKMNLRRESAATLAGALAGDLRQLWLFPAAVHLNSVRLQLSDTKILLGAQDLSVHKDGAHTGDISAEMLKDCGCEMVIIGHSERRQGYNEGSDVLLRKLVRACSAGLRPLFCVGESKAERDSGQANAVVESQLLILKRLAPEARAMVAAVAYEPVWAIGTGVNATLAQIEEMHAVVARKLGGIGMHATPILYGGSVTPENARELLASRAVDGVLVGGASLNYDALSRIDDCAKAQEIAPRGVSAQLEPAPPPEALALLFERDTDDFNIEVKVKPAAPAAIVAEVPATPPSDGALSRYEQEMGLRKPPTQPLPRTSQGRLQPVAPTSQGKLPPVRPVSQGSVPVAGDISRKATAPLPTPAPAKPTTPVAPKAPSEAPTAEVKPEAPGAKTDKPEKPDTSKNSGPAKKSNIYDDTDRPSWV
;
A
#
# COMPACT_ATOMS: atom_id res chain seq x y z
N MET A 1 17.93 14.51 10.50
CA MET A 1 16.82 13.60 10.88
C MET A 1 17.14 12.20 10.44
N ARG A 2 16.60 11.14 11.04
CA ARG A 2 16.94 9.76 10.70
C ARG A 2 16.24 9.31 9.40
N LYS A 3 16.89 8.48 8.57
CA LYS A 3 16.25 7.86 7.37
C LYS A 3 14.99 7.07 7.76
N ILE A 4 13.98 7.11 6.89
CA ILE A 4 12.69 6.44 7.14
C ILE A 4 12.78 4.95 6.81
N VAL A 5 12.24 4.11 7.69
CA VAL A 5 12.02 2.69 7.39
C VAL A 5 10.51 2.43 7.47
N ALA A 6 9.94 2.00 6.35
CA ALA A 6 8.56 1.58 6.24
C ALA A 6 8.49 0.08 5.96
N ALA A 7 7.62 -0.63 6.66
CA ALA A 7 7.47 -2.07 6.60
C ALA A 7 6.06 -2.41 6.09
N ASN A 8 5.96 -2.80 4.82
CA ASN A 8 4.73 -3.29 4.22
C ASN A 8 4.67 -4.82 4.33
N TRP A 9 3.91 -5.33 5.29
CA TRP A 9 3.76 -6.77 5.49
C TRP A 9 2.93 -7.43 4.38
N LYS A 10 2.24 -6.66 3.54
CA LYS A 10 1.32 -7.16 2.52
C LYS A 10 0.31 -8.15 3.13
N MET A 11 -0.14 -9.12 2.35
CA MET A 11 -1.06 -10.18 2.78
C MET A 11 -0.34 -11.35 3.47
N ASN A 12 0.43 -11.07 4.53
CA ASN A 12 1.19 -12.08 5.28
C ASN A 12 0.84 -12.13 6.76
N LEU A 13 1.43 -13.12 7.44
CA LEU A 13 1.27 -13.42 8.87
C LEU A 13 -0.14 -13.88 9.25
N ARG A 14 -0.24 -14.39 10.47
CA ARG A 14 -1.50 -14.74 11.15
C ARG A 14 -1.58 -13.88 12.40
N ARG A 15 -2.76 -13.79 13.01
CA ARG A 15 -3.02 -12.89 14.14
C ARG A 15 -1.96 -12.98 15.24
N GLU A 16 -1.59 -14.21 15.63
CA GLU A 16 -0.57 -14.43 16.65
C GLU A 16 0.84 -14.04 16.18
N SER A 17 1.29 -14.48 15.01
CA SER A 17 2.62 -14.13 14.50
C SER A 17 2.78 -12.64 14.20
N ALA A 18 1.71 -11.96 13.78
CA ALA A 18 1.66 -10.51 13.63
C ALA A 18 1.83 -9.78 14.97
N ALA A 19 1.11 -10.22 16.02
CA ALA A 19 1.26 -9.65 17.35
C ALA A 19 2.65 -9.92 17.93
N THR A 20 3.17 -11.14 17.83
CA THR A 20 4.52 -11.50 18.31
C THR A 20 5.60 -10.67 17.62
N LEU A 21 5.54 -10.53 16.30
CA LEU A 21 6.51 -9.70 15.57
C LEU A 21 6.38 -8.23 15.97
N ALA A 22 5.16 -7.69 16.06
CA ALA A 22 4.95 -6.31 16.50
C ALA A 22 5.51 -6.05 17.92
N GLY A 23 5.29 -6.97 18.86
CA GLY A 23 5.83 -6.87 20.22
C GLY A 23 7.36 -6.92 20.26
N ALA A 24 7.99 -7.76 19.43
CA ALA A 24 9.44 -7.77 19.29
C ALA A 24 9.98 -6.44 18.73
N LEU A 25 9.32 -5.88 17.70
CA LEU A 25 9.71 -4.60 17.12
C LEU A 25 9.53 -3.44 18.11
N ALA A 26 8.47 -3.46 18.92
CA ALA A 26 8.17 -2.46 19.94
C ALA A 26 9.27 -2.33 21.01
N GLY A 27 9.93 -3.44 21.36
CA GLY A 27 11.02 -3.46 22.35
C GLY A 27 12.26 -2.67 21.92
N ASP A 28 12.56 -2.65 20.62
CA ASP A 28 13.89 -2.25 20.11
C ASP A 28 13.85 -1.13 19.05
N LEU A 29 12.80 -1.05 18.24
CA LEU A 29 12.73 -0.13 17.09
C LEU A 29 11.86 1.09 17.42
N ARG A 30 12.46 2.28 17.37
CA ARG A 30 11.81 3.51 17.85
C ARG A 30 11.27 4.44 16.75
N GLN A 31 11.50 4.21 15.46
CA GLN A 31 11.00 5.11 14.39
C GLN A 31 10.76 4.30 13.11
N LEU A 32 9.75 3.42 13.15
CA LEU A 32 9.33 2.56 12.04
C LEU A 32 7.91 2.93 11.62
N TRP A 33 7.62 2.84 10.33
CA TRP A 33 6.26 2.91 9.80
C TRP A 33 5.77 1.49 9.49
N LEU A 34 4.78 1.00 10.21
CA LEU A 34 4.34 -0.40 10.12
C LEU A 34 2.98 -0.51 9.46
N PHE A 35 2.89 -1.29 8.38
CA PHE A 35 1.68 -1.50 7.60
C PHE A 35 1.29 -2.99 7.60
N PRO A 36 0.60 -3.49 8.66
CA PRO A 36 0.10 -4.87 8.71
C PRO A 36 -1.14 -5.05 7.83
N ALA A 37 -1.52 -6.31 7.57
CA ALA A 37 -2.81 -6.61 6.96
C ALA A 37 -3.95 -6.06 7.85
N ALA A 38 -5.03 -5.56 7.24
CA ALA A 38 -6.08 -4.84 7.96
C ALA A 38 -6.72 -5.66 9.10
N VAL A 39 -6.88 -6.97 8.89
CA VAL A 39 -7.41 -7.92 9.90
C VAL A 39 -6.54 -8.03 11.17
N HIS A 40 -5.28 -7.57 11.12
CA HIS A 40 -4.33 -7.60 12.24
C HIS A 40 -4.10 -6.23 12.88
N LEU A 41 -4.70 -5.15 12.36
CA LEU A 41 -4.46 -3.77 12.83
C LEU A 41 -4.64 -3.62 14.33
N ASN A 42 -5.79 -4.07 14.86
CA ASN A 42 -6.07 -3.96 16.29
C ASN A 42 -5.08 -4.78 17.14
N SER A 43 -4.80 -6.03 16.76
CA SER A 43 -3.84 -6.87 17.49
C SER A 43 -2.43 -6.29 17.49
N VAL A 44 -2.01 -5.67 16.39
CA VAL A 44 -0.72 -4.98 16.28
C VAL A 44 -0.73 -3.71 17.12
N ARG A 45 -1.79 -2.89 17.02
CA ARG A 45 -1.93 -1.63 17.77
C ARG A 45 -1.74 -1.82 19.28
N LEU A 46 -2.27 -2.91 19.84
CA LEU A 46 -2.11 -3.23 21.26
C LEU A 46 -0.65 -3.41 21.66
N GLN A 47 0.17 -4.03 20.80
CA GLN A 47 1.60 -4.25 21.04
C GLN A 47 2.44 -2.99 20.88
N LEU A 48 1.94 -2.00 20.14
CA LEU A 48 2.64 -0.74 19.86
C LEU A 48 2.31 0.38 20.86
N SER A 49 1.53 0.08 21.91
CA SER A 49 1.21 1.04 22.97
C SER A 49 2.52 1.54 23.61
N ASP A 50 2.68 2.86 23.73
CA ASP A 50 3.88 3.53 24.25
C ASP A 50 5.15 3.42 23.39
N THR A 51 5.01 3.03 22.11
CA THR A 51 6.09 3.08 21.13
C THR A 51 6.02 4.34 20.28
N LYS A 52 7.10 4.60 19.55
CA LYS A 52 7.17 5.63 18.49
C LYS A 52 7.01 5.02 17.09
N ILE A 53 6.57 3.76 17.01
CA ILE A 53 6.25 3.09 15.74
C ILE A 53 4.90 3.61 15.29
N LEU A 54 4.84 4.14 14.08
CA LEU A 54 3.59 4.63 13.49
C LEU A 54 2.88 3.46 12.83
N LEU A 55 1.63 3.23 13.23
CA LEU A 55 0.77 2.25 12.61
C LEU A 55 0.10 2.85 11.37
N GLY A 56 0.09 2.12 10.27
CA GLY A 56 -0.62 2.51 9.06
C GLY A 56 -1.35 1.37 8.37
N ALA A 57 -2.21 1.72 7.43
CA ALA A 57 -2.95 0.76 6.62
C ALA A 57 -2.32 0.55 5.23
N GLN A 58 -2.53 -0.61 4.63
CA GLN A 58 -1.99 -0.93 3.29
C GLN A 58 -2.84 -0.35 2.14
N ASP A 59 -4.09 0.03 2.42
CA ASP A 59 -5.03 0.65 1.48
C ASP A 59 -6.24 1.23 2.25
N LEU A 60 -7.09 2.00 1.56
CA LEU A 60 -8.42 2.41 2.03
C LEU A 60 -9.43 2.53 0.89
N SER A 61 -10.72 2.54 1.24
CA SER A 61 -11.82 2.78 0.30
C SER A 61 -11.94 4.23 -0.13
N VAL A 62 -12.44 4.46 -1.34
CA VAL A 62 -12.85 5.78 -1.82
C VAL A 62 -14.13 6.29 -1.13
N HIS A 63 -14.85 5.41 -0.44
CA HIS A 63 -16.10 5.70 0.25
C HIS A 63 -15.85 5.98 1.73
N LYS A 64 -16.59 6.95 2.28
CA LYS A 64 -16.54 7.33 3.70
C LYS A 64 -17.22 6.27 4.58
N ASP A 65 -18.41 5.86 4.18
CA ASP A 65 -19.28 4.88 4.81
C ASP A 65 -20.32 4.37 3.78
N GLY A 66 -21.18 3.44 4.19
CA GLY A 66 -22.30 2.96 3.36
C GLY A 66 -22.20 1.51 2.91
N ALA A 67 -22.97 1.17 1.87
CA ALA A 67 -23.17 -0.20 1.38
C ALA A 67 -21.99 -0.69 0.49
N HIS A 68 -20.82 -0.79 1.10
CA HIS A 68 -19.57 -1.23 0.46
C HIS A 68 -19.02 -2.47 1.17
N THR A 69 -19.73 -3.59 1.02
CA THR A 69 -19.39 -4.84 1.71
C THR A 69 -17.96 -5.29 1.41
N GLY A 70 -17.13 -5.37 2.46
CA GLY A 70 -15.73 -5.80 2.39
C GLY A 70 -14.71 -4.66 2.28
N ASP A 71 -15.16 -3.42 2.04
CA ASP A 71 -14.30 -2.24 2.03
C ASP A 71 -13.99 -1.76 3.46
N ILE A 72 -12.89 -1.01 3.58
CA ILE A 72 -12.44 -0.39 4.83
C ILE A 72 -12.27 1.10 4.59
N SER A 73 -13.05 1.92 5.30
CA SER A 73 -12.99 3.38 5.14
C SER A 73 -11.81 4.01 5.89
N ALA A 74 -11.46 5.24 5.51
CA ALA A 74 -10.42 6.01 6.17
C ALA A 74 -10.71 6.24 7.66
N GLU A 75 -11.99 6.45 7.99
CA GLU A 75 -12.50 6.65 9.34
C GLU A 75 -12.32 5.40 10.20
N MET A 76 -12.63 4.20 9.66
CA MET A 76 -12.40 2.93 10.37
C MET A 76 -10.92 2.70 10.69
N LEU A 77 -10.03 3.05 9.75
CA LEU A 77 -8.58 2.94 9.95
C LEU A 77 -8.09 3.91 11.02
N LYS A 78 -8.60 5.14 11.02
CA LYS A 78 -8.26 6.15 12.02
C LYS A 78 -8.69 5.71 13.42
N ASP A 79 -9.89 5.14 13.54
CA ASP A 79 -10.42 4.58 14.79
C ASP A 79 -9.57 3.41 15.31
N CYS A 80 -9.04 2.57 14.41
CA CYS A 80 -8.07 1.53 14.74
C CYS A 80 -6.67 2.08 15.15
N GLY A 81 -6.49 3.39 15.19
CA GLY A 81 -5.24 4.04 15.58
C GLY A 81 -4.21 4.15 14.46
N CYS A 82 -4.61 4.01 13.19
CA CYS A 82 -3.72 4.31 12.08
C CYS A 82 -3.44 5.81 11.99
N GLU A 83 -2.20 6.16 11.70
CA GLU A 83 -1.78 7.54 11.43
C GLU A 83 -1.50 7.78 9.95
N MET A 84 -1.32 6.70 9.19
CA MET A 84 -0.87 6.72 7.81
C MET A 84 -1.52 5.64 6.96
N VAL A 85 -1.37 5.75 5.64
CA VAL A 85 -1.88 4.76 4.69
C VAL A 85 -1.03 4.71 3.42
N ILE A 86 -0.74 3.51 2.93
CA ILE A 86 -0.16 3.31 1.59
C ILE A 86 -1.25 3.54 0.55
N ILE A 87 -0.97 4.34 -0.48
CA ILE A 87 -1.89 4.57 -1.59
C ILE A 87 -1.16 4.38 -2.92
N GLY A 88 -1.76 3.60 -3.82
CA GLY A 88 -1.24 3.40 -5.16
C GLY A 88 -0.03 2.45 -5.24
N HIS A 89 0.11 1.53 -4.29
CA HIS A 89 1.10 0.46 -4.39
C HIS A 89 0.95 -0.29 -5.72
N SER A 90 2.07 -0.65 -6.35
CA SER A 90 2.11 -1.32 -7.66
C SER A 90 1.19 -2.55 -7.77
N GLU A 91 1.15 -3.39 -6.73
CA GLU A 91 0.23 -4.56 -6.66
C GLU A 91 -1.25 -4.16 -6.77
N ARG A 92 -1.63 -3.00 -6.23
CA ARG A 92 -3.01 -2.48 -6.30
C ARG A 92 -3.31 -1.85 -7.66
N ARG A 93 -2.37 -1.07 -8.20
CA ARG A 93 -2.49 -0.50 -9.55
C ARG A 93 -2.71 -1.60 -10.60
N GLN A 94 -1.96 -2.70 -10.51
CA GLN A 94 -2.02 -3.79 -11.47
C GLN A 94 -3.14 -4.80 -11.17
N GLY A 95 -3.28 -5.22 -9.91
CA GLY A 95 -4.23 -6.27 -9.53
C GLY A 95 -5.68 -5.78 -9.37
N TYR A 96 -5.87 -4.48 -9.13
CA TYR A 96 -7.17 -3.87 -8.83
C TYR A 96 -7.49 -2.68 -9.74
N ASN A 97 -6.70 -2.45 -10.80
CA ASN A 97 -6.89 -1.39 -11.79
C ASN A 97 -7.06 0.02 -11.20
N GLU A 98 -6.25 0.34 -10.17
CA GLU A 98 -6.31 1.65 -9.53
C GLU A 98 -5.67 2.75 -10.40
N GLY A 99 -6.50 3.39 -11.20
CA GLY A 99 -6.13 4.54 -12.03
C GLY A 99 -6.12 5.87 -11.28
N SER A 100 -5.75 6.93 -11.99
CA SER A 100 -5.53 8.28 -11.43
C SER A 100 -6.71 8.84 -10.63
N ASP A 101 -7.94 8.63 -11.08
CA ASP A 101 -9.13 9.18 -10.40
C ASP A 101 -9.46 8.43 -9.11
N VAL A 102 -9.33 7.09 -9.11
CA VAL A 102 -9.48 6.29 -7.89
C VAL A 102 -8.45 6.72 -6.86
N LEU A 103 -7.19 6.87 -7.26
CA LEU A 103 -6.11 7.26 -6.37
C LEU A 103 -6.28 8.68 -5.84
N LEU A 104 -6.75 9.62 -6.66
CA LEU A 104 -7.09 10.96 -6.16
C LEU A 104 -8.17 10.89 -5.08
N ARG A 105 -9.25 10.13 -5.32
CA ARG A 105 -10.34 9.97 -4.34
C ARG A 105 -9.83 9.36 -3.04
N LYS A 106 -8.96 8.34 -3.12
CA LYS A 106 -8.31 7.74 -1.93
C LYS A 106 -7.44 8.76 -1.18
N LEU A 107 -6.62 9.54 -1.89
CA LEU A 107 -5.80 10.59 -1.28
C LEU A 107 -6.66 11.63 -0.55
N VAL A 108 -7.75 12.06 -1.18
CA VAL A 108 -8.72 12.99 -0.57
C VAL A 108 -9.34 12.39 0.70
N ARG A 109 -9.80 11.13 0.65
CA ARG A 109 -10.37 10.43 1.83
C ARG A 109 -9.35 10.29 2.95
N ALA A 110 -8.12 9.89 2.62
CA ALA A 110 -7.03 9.78 3.59
C ALA A 110 -6.81 11.10 4.34
N CYS A 111 -6.56 12.18 3.60
CA CYS A 111 -6.27 13.48 4.18
C CYS A 111 -7.46 14.02 4.98
N SER A 112 -8.70 13.84 4.49
CA SER A 112 -9.91 14.27 5.18
C SER A 112 -10.09 13.60 6.55
N ALA A 113 -9.73 12.32 6.67
CA ALA A 113 -9.78 11.57 7.92
C ALA A 113 -8.54 11.79 8.81
N GLY A 114 -7.60 12.66 8.41
CA GLY A 114 -6.35 12.90 9.14
C GLY A 114 -5.37 11.72 9.08
N LEU A 115 -5.45 10.88 8.04
CA LEU A 115 -4.44 9.89 7.68
C LEU A 115 -3.44 10.51 6.71
N ARG A 116 -2.16 10.13 6.87
CA ARG A 116 -1.08 10.65 6.04
C ARG A 116 -0.71 9.67 4.94
N PRO A 117 -0.82 10.05 3.65
CA PRO A 117 -0.47 9.16 2.56
C PRO A 117 1.05 8.88 2.47
N LEU A 118 1.40 7.61 2.30
CA LEU A 118 2.62 7.15 1.63
C LEU A 118 2.23 6.80 0.20
N PHE A 119 2.53 7.68 -0.76
CA PHE A 119 2.08 7.54 -2.14
C PHE A 119 3.08 6.78 -3.00
N CYS A 120 2.69 5.65 -3.57
CA CYS A 120 3.58 4.83 -4.40
C CYS A 120 3.47 5.21 -5.89
N VAL A 121 4.62 5.29 -6.55
CA VAL A 121 4.79 5.53 -7.99
C VAL A 121 5.86 4.62 -8.55
N GLY A 122 5.77 4.27 -9.83
CA GLY A 122 6.68 3.31 -10.42
C GLY A 122 6.34 2.94 -11.85
N GLU A 123 7.36 2.52 -12.60
CA GLU A 123 7.21 2.00 -13.95
C GLU A 123 7.34 0.47 -14.00
N SER A 124 6.65 -0.13 -14.95
CA SER A 124 6.80 -1.53 -15.37
C SER A 124 8.07 -1.74 -16.19
N LYS A 125 8.43 -3.01 -16.39
CA LYS A 125 9.56 -3.38 -17.26
C LYS A 125 9.38 -2.87 -18.70
N ALA A 126 8.18 -3.01 -19.26
CA ALA A 126 7.90 -2.58 -20.62
C ALA A 126 8.03 -1.06 -20.79
N GLU A 127 7.59 -0.29 -19.80
CA GLU A 127 7.73 1.17 -19.78
C GLU A 127 9.20 1.59 -19.63
N ARG A 128 9.99 0.87 -18.82
CA ARG A 128 11.44 1.10 -18.73
C ARG A 128 12.15 0.79 -20.04
N ASP A 129 11.94 -0.41 -20.59
CA ASP A 129 12.61 -0.89 -21.80
C ASP A 129 12.27 -0.03 -23.03
N SER A 130 11.12 0.63 -23.03
CA SER A 130 10.69 1.59 -24.07
C SER A 130 11.12 3.05 -23.82
N GLY A 131 11.93 3.31 -22.79
CA GLY A 131 12.41 4.65 -22.45
C GLY A 131 11.34 5.58 -21.86
N GLN A 132 10.21 5.04 -21.39
CA GLN A 132 9.08 5.80 -20.86
C GLN A 132 9.07 5.93 -19.33
N ALA A 133 10.05 5.34 -18.63
CA ALA A 133 10.11 5.33 -17.15
C ALA A 133 9.85 6.71 -16.52
N ASN A 134 10.56 7.75 -16.99
CA ASN A 134 10.41 9.11 -16.46
C ASN A 134 9.01 9.67 -16.71
N ALA A 135 8.49 9.53 -17.94
CA ALA A 135 7.18 10.05 -18.31
C ALA A 135 6.05 9.41 -17.50
N VAL A 136 6.15 8.10 -17.27
CA VAL A 136 5.18 7.34 -16.47
C VAL A 136 5.18 7.80 -15.02
N VAL A 137 6.36 7.85 -14.37
CA VAL A 137 6.48 8.27 -12.97
C VAL A 137 6.04 9.73 -12.80
N GLU A 138 6.42 10.62 -13.71
CA GLU A 138 5.99 12.01 -13.68
C GLU A 138 4.48 12.17 -13.84
N SER A 139 3.85 11.38 -14.70
CA SER A 139 2.39 11.37 -14.90
C SER A 139 1.67 10.92 -13.62
N GLN A 140 2.15 9.86 -12.98
CA GLN A 140 1.58 9.38 -11.71
C GLN A 140 1.70 10.43 -10.59
N LEU A 141 2.79 11.19 -10.54
CA LEU A 141 2.98 12.28 -9.56
C LEU A 141 2.04 13.48 -9.80
N LEU A 142 1.53 13.69 -11.02
CA LEU A 142 0.58 14.77 -11.30
C LEU A 142 -0.76 14.58 -10.59
N ILE A 143 -1.08 13.37 -10.11
CA ILE A 143 -2.24 13.12 -9.26
C ILE A 143 -2.16 14.00 -8.00
N LEU A 144 -0.97 14.13 -7.39
CA LEU A 144 -0.77 14.95 -6.19
C LEU A 144 -1.04 16.43 -6.44
N LYS A 145 -0.79 16.93 -7.66
CA LYS A 145 -1.07 18.34 -8.03
C LYS A 145 -2.56 18.69 -7.95
N ARG A 146 -3.45 17.68 -8.08
CA ARG A 146 -4.91 17.86 -8.03
C ARG A 146 -5.43 18.02 -6.59
N LEU A 147 -4.61 17.75 -5.58
CA LEU A 147 -4.95 17.97 -4.18
C LEU A 147 -4.84 19.45 -3.80
N ALA A 148 -5.71 19.89 -2.88
CA ALA A 148 -5.57 21.18 -2.22
C ALA A 148 -4.18 21.30 -1.54
N PRO A 149 -3.59 22.50 -1.43
CA PRO A 149 -2.28 22.71 -0.80
C PRO A 149 -2.14 22.05 0.58
N GLU A 150 -3.16 22.15 1.42
CA GLU A 150 -3.21 21.60 2.78
C GLU A 150 -3.17 20.07 2.75
N ALA A 151 -3.92 19.46 1.82
CA ALA A 151 -3.93 18.03 1.62
C ALA A 151 -2.60 17.51 1.01
N ARG A 152 -1.92 18.31 0.17
CA ARG A 152 -0.57 17.97 -0.31
C ARG A 152 0.45 17.98 0.82
N ALA A 153 0.36 18.93 1.75
CA ALA A 153 1.23 19.01 2.92
C ALA A 153 1.08 17.80 3.87
N MET A 154 -0.05 17.08 3.78
CA MET A 154 -0.32 15.86 4.55
C MET A 154 0.34 14.59 3.98
N VAL A 155 0.83 14.62 2.74
CA VAL A 155 1.53 13.48 2.13
C VAL A 155 2.86 13.28 2.86
N ALA A 156 2.98 12.19 3.61
CA ALA A 156 4.12 11.90 4.45
C ALA A 156 5.38 11.57 3.65
N ALA A 157 5.24 10.85 2.54
CA ALA A 157 6.33 10.52 1.62
C ALA A 157 5.81 9.99 0.28
N VAL A 158 6.71 9.90 -0.69
CA VAL A 158 6.52 9.18 -1.94
C VAL A 158 7.45 7.97 -1.96
N ALA A 159 6.93 6.79 -2.28
CA ALA A 159 7.75 5.60 -2.53
C ALA A 159 7.91 5.38 -4.03
N TYR A 160 9.16 5.36 -4.51
CA TYR A 160 9.48 4.96 -5.87
C TYR A 160 9.68 3.44 -5.95
N GLU A 161 8.85 2.78 -6.74
CA GLU A 161 8.74 1.33 -6.91
C GLU A 161 9.13 0.94 -8.35
N PRO A 162 10.39 0.60 -8.65
CA PRO A 162 10.73 0.00 -9.93
C PRO A 162 10.06 -1.39 -10.00
N VAL A 163 8.88 -1.48 -10.59
CA VAL A 163 8.00 -2.67 -10.46
C VAL A 163 8.68 -3.93 -11.02
N TRP A 164 9.54 -3.74 -12.02
CA TRP A 164 10.37 -4.79 -12.60
C TRP A 164 11.43 -5.38 -11.66
N ALA A 165 11.74 -4.71 -10.55
CA ALA A 165 12.71 -5.13 -9.54
C ALA A 165 12.05 -5.59 -8.22
N ILE A 166 10.72 -5.71 -8.17
CA ILE A 166 9.99 -6.15 -6.97
C ILE A 166 9.77 -7.67 -7.03
N GLY A 167 10.44 -8.42 -6.14
CA GLY A 167 10.22 -9.86 -6.02
C GLY A 167 10.73 -10.70 -7.20
N THR A 168 11.47 -10.10 -8.13
CA THR A 168 11.98 -10.76 -9.34
C THR A 168 13.40 -11.32 -9.19
N GLY A 169 14.08 -11.02 -8.08
CA GLY A 169 15.51 -11.33 -7.89
C GLY A 169 16.46 -10.42 -8.67
N VAL A 170 15.92 -9.55 -9.53
CA VAL A 170 16.66 -8.48 -10.22
C VAL A 170 16.56 -7.22 -9.38
N ASN A 171 17.70 -6.68 -8.96
CA ASN A 171 17.76 -5.44 -8.20
C ASN A 171 18.11 -4.26 -9.13
N ALA A 172 17.42 -3.14 -8.96
CA ALA A 172 17.87 -1.89 -9.56
C ALA A 172 19.24 -1.49 -8.98
N THR A 173 20.13 -0.97 -9.83
CA THR A 173 21.43 -0.47 -9.36
C THR A 173 21.25 0.85 -8.62
N LEU A 174 22.19 1.19 -7.73
CA LEU A 174 22.12 2.46 -7.00
C LEU A 174 22.01 3.66 -7.94
N ALA A 175 22.76 3.67 -9.05
CA ALA A 175 22.69 4.74 -10.05
C ALA A 175 21.29 4.88 -10.68
N GLN A 176 20.61 3.77 -10.99
CA GLN A 176 19.24 3.78 -11.52
C GLN A 176 18.23 4.30 -10.48
N ILE A 177 18.46 4.00 -9.21
CA ILE A 177 17.64 4.48 -8.10
C ILE A 177 17.82 5.99 -7.95
N GLU A 178 19.06 6.47 -7.91
CA GLU A 178 19.39 7.90 -7.78
C GLU A 178 18.84 8.73 -8.95
N GLU A 179 18.94 8.21 -10.17
CA GLU A 179 18.36 8.82 -11.38
C GLU A 179 16.84 9.08 -11.19
N MET A 180 16.10 8.03 -10.82
CA MET A 180 14.65 8.12 -10.67
C MET A 180 14.23 8.92 -9.45
N HIS A 181 14.98 8.82 -8.34
CA HIS A 181 14.76 9.69 -7.18
C HIS A 181 14.97 11.17 -7.53
N ALA A 182 15.91 11.50 -8.41
CA ALA A 182 16.09 12.86 -8.90
C ALA A 182 14.92 13.31 -9.79
N VAL A 183 14.35 12.43 -10.63
CA VAL A 183 13.13 12.70 -11.41
C VAL A 183 11.96 13.01 -10.48
N VAL A 184 11.72 12.15 -9.48
CA VAL A 184 10.65 12.33 -8.48
C VAL A 184 10.85 13.64 -7.73
N ALA A 185 12.06 13.93 -7.24
CA ALA A 185 12.37 15.16 -6.51
C ALA A 185 12.11 16.43 -7.34
N ARG A 186 12.54 16.44 -8.61
CA ARG A 186 12.26 17.58 -9.51
C ARG A 186 10.77 17.76 -9.72
N LYS A 187 10.03 16.67 -9.94
CA LYS A 187 8.58 16.74 -10.20
C LYS A 187 7.81 17.22 -8.96
N LEU A 188 8.15 16.70 -7.78
CA LEU A 188 7.59 17.15 -6.51
C LEU A 188 7.89 18.63 -6.25
N GLY A 189 9.12 19.07 -6.51
CA GLY A 189 9.48 20.49 -6.44
C GLY A 189 8.65 21.36 -7.38
N GLY A 190 8.41 20.91 -8.62
CA GLY A 190 7.56 21.62 -9.57
C GLY A 190 6.09 21.77 -9.17
N ILE A 191 5.63 21.01 -8.16
CA ILE A 191 4.29 21.13 -7.57
C ILE A 191 4.32 21.63 -6.12
N GLY A 192 5.42 22.25 -5.68
CA GLY A 192 5.55 22.86 -4.35
C GLY A 192 5.79 21.88 -3.21
N MET A 193 6.16 20.63 -3.50
CA MET A 193 6.40 19.56 -2.52
C MET A 193 7.91 19.26 -2.36
N HIS A 194 8.74 20.31 -2.32
CA HIS A 194 10.22 20.21 -2.29
C HIS A 194 10.76 19.37 -1.12
N ALA A 195 10.02 19.37 -0.02
CA ALA A 195 10.45 18.80 1.25
C ALA A 195 10.00 17.34 1.43
N THR A 196 9.14 16.82 0.55
CA THR A 196 8.56 15.48 0.67
C THR A 196 9.64 14.39 0.57
N PRO A 197 9.78 13.51 1.58
CA PRO A 197 10.71 12.38 1.54
C PRO A 197 10.41 11.42 0.39
N ILE A 198 11.47 10.89 -0.23
CA ILE A 198 11.40 9.91 -1.31
C ILE A 198 12.03 8.61 -0.83
N LEU A 199 11.18 7.59 -0.68
CA LEU A 199 11.59 6.24 -0.27
C LEU A 199 11.84 5.36 -1.49
N TYR A 200 12.82 4.47 -1.38
CA TYR A 200 12.99 3.39 -2.33
C TYR A 200 12.10 2.20 -1.94
N GLY A 201 11.20 1.79 -2.83
CA GLY A 201 10.22 0.70 -2.63
C GLY A 201 10.50 -0.57 -3.45
N GLY A 202 11.70 -0.72 -3.99
CA GLY A 202 12.12 -1.96 -4.67
C GLY A 202 12.57 -3.06 -3.69
N SER A 203 13.36 -4.00 -4.20
CA SER A 203 13.93 -5.09 -3.38
C SER A 203 14.97 -4.58 -2.38
N VAL A 204 14.58 -4.47 -1.11
CA VAL A 204 15.45 -4.09 0.01
C VAL A 204 15.71 -5.30 0.89
N THR A 205 16.99 -5.57 1.13
CA THR A 205 17.46 -6.66 1.99
C THR A 205 18.52 -6.13 2.96
N PRO A 206 18.83 -6.86 4.04
CA PRO A 206 19.90 -6.45 4.96
C PRO A 206 21.28 -6.29 4.28
N GLU A 207 21.50 -6.99 3.17
CA GLU A 207 22.76 -6.99 2.43
C GLU A 207 22.94 -5.72 1.60
N ASN A 208 21.86 -5.17 1.02
CA ASN A 208 21.92 -3.96 0.20
C ASN A 208 21.52 -2.67 0.95
N ALA A 209 20.86 -2.78 2.12
CA ALA A 209 20.34 -1.64 2.85
C ALA A 209 21.40 -0.59 3.21
N ARG A 210 22.63 -1.02 3.53
CA ARG A 210 23.74 -0.10 3.84
C ARG A 210 24.05 0.83 2.67
N GLU A 211 24.17 0.27 1.47
CA GLU A 211 24.50 1.04 0.26
C GLU A 211 23.33 1.97 -0.11
N LEU A 212 22.11 1.45 -0.10
CA LEU A 212 20.90 2.23 -0.41
C LEU A 212 20.72 3.42 0.53
N LEU A 213 20.85 3.19 1.85
CA LEU A 213 20.60 4.22 2.87
C LEU A 213 21.77 5.20 3.03
N ALA A 214 22.97 4.84 2.56
CA ALA A 214 24.10 5.77 2.48
C ALA A 214 23.95 6.80 1.34
N SER A 215 23.13 6.52 0.32
CA SER A 215 22.85 7.50 -0.72
C SER A 215 22.10 8.71 -0.16
N ARG A 216 22.52 9.90 -0.60
CA ARG A 216 21.85 11.17 -0.25
C ARG A 216 20.52 11.34 -0.97
N ALA A 217 20.30 10.66 -2.10
CA ALA A 217 19.07 10.77 -2.87
C ALA A 217 17.90 9.96 -2.27
N VAL A 218 18.20 8.94 -1.46
CA VAL A 218 17.24 8.02 -0.86
C VAL A 218 16.93 8.45 0.56
N ASP A 219 15.74 8.96 0.85
CA ASP A 219 15.38 9.44 2.21
C ASP A 219 14.95 8.29 3.15
N GLY A 220 14.75 7.11 2.59
CA GLY A 220 14.41 5.90 3.34
C GLY A 220 13.96 4.76 2.41
N VAL A 221 13.35 3.74 2.98
CA VAL A 221 12.95 2.52 2.27
C VAL A 221 11.53 2.07 2.62
N LEU A 222 10.81 1.51 1.64
CA LEU A 222 9.57 0.77 1.82
C LEU A 222 9.86 -0.72 1.61
N VAL A 223 9.98 -1.46 2.71
CA VAL A 223 10.45 -2.84 2.77
C VAL A 223 9.27 -3.81 2.69
N GLY A 224 9.33 -4.72 1.72
CA GLY A 224 8.37 -5.83 1.57
C GLY A 224 8.80 -7.08 2.36
N GLY A 225 9.22 -8.13 1.66
CA GLY A 225 9.45 -9.47 2.26
C GLY A 225 10.41 -9.50 3.46
N ALA A 226 11.49 -8.71 3.44
CA ALA A 226 12.44 -8.64 4.56
C ALA A 226 11.81 -8.08 5.85
N SER A 227 10.68 -7.36 5.76
CA SER A 227 9.98 -6.81 6.92
C SER A 227 9.19 -7.84 7.73
N LEU A 228 9.06 -9.07 7.23
CA LEU A 228 8.36 -10.19 7.89
C LEU A 228 9.25 -10.94 8.89
N ASN A 229 10.54 -10.58 8.97
CA ASN A 229 11.51 -11.19 9.87
C ASN A 229 12.17 -10.09 10.73
N TYR A 230 12.20 -10.30 12.04
CA TYR A 230 12.73 -9.33 12.99
C TYR A 230 14.20 -9.01 12.73
N ASP A 231 15.07 -10.02 12.59
CA ASP A 231 16.51 -9.83 12.43
C ASP A 231 16.84 -9.06 11.14
N ALA A 232 16.15 -9.40 10.05
CA ALA A 232 16.31 -8.72 8.77
C ALA A 232 15.88 -7.25 8.87
N LEU A 233 14.69 -6.97 9.41
CA LEU A 233 14.20 -5.61 9.55
C LEU A 233 15.05 -4.79 10.52
N SER A 234 15.50 -5.38 11.62
CA SER A 234 16.38 -4.74 12.60
C SER A 234 17.73 -4.34 11.99
N ARG A 235 18.36 -5.22 11.18
CA ARG A 235 19.59 -4.88 10.45
C ARG A 235 19.40 -3.73 9.45
N ILE A 236 18.25 -3.66 8.78
CA ILE A 236 17.91 -2.55 7.87
C ILE A 236 17.70 -1.26 8.69
N ASP A 237 16.99 -1.35 9.81
CA ASP A 237 16.74 -0.25 10.74
C ASP A 237 18.05 0.33 11.30
N ASP A 238 19.01 -0.51 11.68
CA ASP A 238 20.33 -0.09 12.15
C ASP A 238 21.14 0.65 11.07
N CYS A 239 21.05 0.21 9.81
CA CYS A 239 21.62 0.96 8.69
C CYS A 239 21.00 2.36 8.58
N ALA A 240 19.68 2.48 8.80
CA ALA A 240 18.99 3.77 8.81
C ALA A 240 19.33 4.65 10.03
N LYS A 241 19.62 4.06 11.21
CA LYS A 241 20.07 4.80 12.41
C LYS A 241 21.42 5.46 12.20
N ALA A 242 22.31 4.79 11.48
CA ALA A 242 23.66 5.28 11.21
C ALA A 242 23.70 6.45 10.20
N GLN A 243 22.58 6.77 9.56
CA GLN A 243 22.50 7.75 8.48
C GLN A 243 21.51 8.86 8.82
N GLU A 244 21.87 10.08 8.48
CA GLU A 244 20.96 11.22 8.54
C GLU A 244 20.38 11.53 7.15
N ILE A 245 19.10 11.87 7.12
CA ILE A 245 18.44 12.58 6.03
C ILE A 245 19.11 13.94 5.90
N ALA A 246 19.67 14.22 4.72
CA ALA A 246 20.05 15.57 4.34
C ALA A 246 18.78 16.44 4.31
N PRO A 247 18.77 17.61 4.96
CA PRO A 247 17.56 18.39 5.10
C PRO A 247 17.01 18.82 3.73
N ARG A 248 15.91 18.19 3.28
CA ARG A 248 14.98 18.79 2.32
C ARG A 248 13.94 19.68 3.00
N GLY A 249 13.97 19.77 4.34
CA GLY A 249 13.13 20.66 5.14
C GLY A 249 12.02 20.01 5.97
N VAL A 250 12.05 18.70 6.27
CA VAL A 250 10.96 18.03 7.04
C VAL A 250 11.48 17.23 8.22
N SER A 251 10.96 17.52 9.43
CA SER A 251 11.18 16.76 10.67
C SER A 251 10.72 15.29 10.56
N ALA A 252 11.51 14.37 11.13
CA ALA A 252 11.09 12.97 11.35
C ALA A 252 9.94 12.87 12.37
N GLN A 253 9.66 13.95 13.10
CA GLN A 253 8.43 14.11 13.86
C GLN A 253 7.38 14.66 12.92
N LEU A 254 6.45 13.79 12.57
CA LEU A 254 5.27 14.09 11.79
C LEU A 254 4.39 15.05 12.61
N GLU A 255 4.43 16.36 12.31
CA GLU A 255 3.60 17.40 12.98
C GLU A 255 2.14 16.97 13.08
N PRO A 256 1.36 17.27 14.13
CA PRO A 256 -0.03 16.83 14.21
C PRO A 256 -0.81 17.24 12.96
N ALA A 257 -1.64 16.33 12.45
CA ALA A 257 -2.51 16.62 11.32
C ALA A 257 -3.37 17.88 11.63
N PRO A 258 -3.63 18.77 10.66
CA PRO A 258 -4.54 19.88 10.87
C PRO A 258 -5.91 19.34 11.32
N PRO A 259 -6.64 20.09 12.17
CA PRO A 259 -7.91 19.63 12.70
C PRO A 259 -8.90 19.32 11.56
N PRO A 260 -9.74 18.27 11.70
CA PRO A 260 -10.65 17.84 10.64
C PRO A 260 -11.55 18.95 10.09
N GLU A 261 -11.91 19.94 10.89
CA GLU A 261 -12.74 21.10 10.51
C GLU A 261 -12.07 21.99 9.45
N ALA A 262 -10.74 22.13 9.48
CA ALA A 262 -9.99 22.87 8.47
C ALA A 262 -9.90 22.11 7.13
N LEU A 263 -10.02 20.78 7.18
CA LEU A 263 -10.04 19.91 6.01
C LEU A 263 -11.46 19.74 5.45
N ALA A 264 -12.49 19.71 6.32
CA ALA A 264 -13.89 19.57 5.93
C ALA A 264 -14.34 20.68 4.98
N LEU A 265 -13.98 21.95 5.26
CA LEU A 265 -14.30 23.09 4.41
C LEU A 265 -13.62 23.05 3.02
N LEU A 266 -12.53 22.28 2.85
CA LEU A 266 -11.84 22.10 1.57
C LEU A 266 -12.44 20.97 0.72
N PHE A 267 -13.21 20.07 1.34
CA PHE A 267 -13.77 18.87 0.72
C PHE A 267 -15.31 18.83 0.70
N GLU A 268 -15.97 19.90 1.18
CA GLU A 268 -17.43 20.10 1.17
C GLU A 268 -18.05 20.29 -0.21
N ARG A 269 -17.26 20.39 -1.29
CA ARG A 269 -17.78 20.20 -2.64
C ARG A 269 -17.83 18.70 -2.94
N ASP A 270 -18.91 18.09 -2.46
CA ASP A 270 -19.46 16.77 -2.78
C ASP A 270 -18.50 15.79 -3.45
N THR A 271 -17.94 14.92 -2.60
CA THR A 271 -17.21 13.73 -3.02
C THR A 271 -18.13 12.58 -3.48
N ASP A 272 -19.45 12.79 -3.41
CA ASP A 272 -20.48 11.82 -3.79
C ASP A 272 -21.15 12.13 -5.15
N ASP A 273 -20.97 13.34 -5.70
CA ASP A 273 -21.56 13.78 -6.98
C ASP A 273 -20.51 14.00 -8.11
N PHE A 274 -19.53 13.10 -8.24
CA PHE A 274 -18.63 13.11 -9.40
C PHE A 274 -19.27 12.43 -10.63
N ASN A 275 -20.40 12.95 -11.09
CA ASN A 275 -20.86 12.73 -12.46
C ASN A 275 -20.24 13.80 -13.36
N ILE A 276 -19.00 13.56 -13.82
CA ILE A 276 -18.29 14.50 -14.69
C ILE A 276 -18.86 14.38 -16.12
N GLU A 277 -19.95 15.09 -16.42
CA GLU A 277 -20.19 15.52 -17.80
C GLU A 277 -19.17 16.61 -18.16
N VAL A 278 -18.17 16.27 -18.97
CA VAL A 278 -17.23 17.24 -19.53
C VAL A 278 -17.97 18.10 -20.57
N LYS A 279 -18.63 19.19 -20.14
CA LYS A 279 -19.04 20.27 -21.05
C LYS A 279 -17.85 21.21 -21.27
N VAL A 280 -17.07 20.93 -22.30
CA VAL A 280 -16.09 21.89 -22.84
C VAL A 280 -16.87 23.07 -23.41
N LYS A 281 -16.82 24.22 -22.73
CA LYS A 281 -17.28 25.49 -23.31
C LYS A 281 -16.09 26.10 -24.08
N PRO A 282 -16.17 26.33 -25.40
CA PRO A 282 -15.06 26.91 -26.14
C PRO A 282 -14.83 28.36 -25.67
N ALA A 283 -13.57 28.71 -25.46
CA ALA A 283 -13.15 30.07 -25.11
C ALA A 283 -13.52 31.04 -26.24
N ALA A 284 -14.21 32.12 -25.89
CA ALA A 284 -14.59 33.18 -26.82
C ALA A 284 -13.35 34.03 -27.21
N PRO A 285 -13.27 34.53 -28.46
CA PRO A 285 -12.26 35.50 -28.84
C PRO A 285 -12.66 36.90 -28.37
N ALA A 286 -11.64 37.69 -28.01
CA ALA A 286 -11.76 39.07 -27.54
C ALA A 286 -12.28 40.01 -28.64
N ALA A 287 -13.14 40.96 -28.26
CA ALA A 287 -13.39 42.18 -29.03
C ALA A 287 -13.74 43.33 -28.08
N ILE A 288 -13.16 44.50 -28.39
CA ILE A 288 -13.27 45.78 -27.70
C ILE A 288 -14.39 46.60 -28.40
N VAL A 289 -15.03 47.52 -27.65
CA VAL A 289 -15.52 48.86 -28.04
C VAL A 289 -17.04 49.14 -27.87
N ALA A 290 -17.27 50.27 -27.18
CA ALA A 290 -18.35 51.27 -27.23
C ALA A 290 -19.61 51.15 -26.32
N GLU A 291 -19.78 52.22 -25.54
CA GLU A 291 -20.95 52.65 -24.79
C GLU A 291 -22.11 53.10 -25.69
N VAL A 292 -23.34 53.10 -25.14
CA VAL A 292 -24.28 54.25 -24.98
C VAL A 292 -25.64 53.71 -24.46
N PRO A 293 -26.41 54.45 -23.62
CA PRO A 293 -27.45 53.90 -22.73
C PRO A 293 -28.89 54.18 -23.18
N ALA A 294 -29.88 53.41 -22.69
CA ALA A 294 -31.29 53.84 -22.61
C ALA A 294 -32.15 53.00 -21.63
N THR A 295 -32.78 53.74 -20.70
CA THR A 295 -34.02 53.59 -19.89
C THR A 295 -34.92 52.32 -19.92
N PRO A 296 -35.66 52.04 -18.81
CA PRO A 296 -36.53 50.86 -18.64
C PRO A 296 -38.03 51.12 -18.95
N PRO A 297 -38.83 50.06 -19.14
CA PRO A 297 -40.23 50.00 -18.66
C PRO A 297 -40.47 48.73 -17.82
N SER A 298 -40.94 48.81 -16.58
CA SER A 298 -42.35 48.85 -16.11
C SER A 298 -43.14 47.55 -16.33
N ASP A 299 -43.51 46.94 -15.19
CA ASP A 299 -44.67 46.12 -14.84
C ASP A 299 -45.37 45.20 -15.87
N GLY A 300 -45.50 43.95 -15.44
CA GLY A 300 -46.76 43.20 -15.54
C GLY A 300 -46.85 42.18 -16.68
N ALA A 301 -46.61 40.91 -16.37
CA ALA A 301 -47.49 39.79 -16.76
C ALA A 301 -46.90 38.46 -16.30
N LEU A 302 -47.50 37.90 -15.25
CA LEU A 302 -47.50 36.46 -14.99
C LEU A 302 -48.19 35.75 -16.16
N SER A 303 -47.56 34.75 -16.78
CA SER A 303 -48.26 33.52 -17.19
C SER A 303 -47.29 32.40 -17.57
N ARG A 304 -47.75 31.16 -17.33
CA ARG A 304 -47.30 29.89 -17.93
C ARG A 304 -46.10 29.17 -17.33
N TYR A 305 -46.09 29.01 -16.00
CA TYR A 305 -45.35 27.89 -15.39
C TYR A 305 -46.11 27.15 -14.26
N GLU A 306 -47.33 27.55 -13.94
CA GLU A 306 -48.10 27.01 -12.81
C GLU A 306 -49.37 26.21 -13.21
N GLN A 307 -49.48 25.73 -14.45
CA GLN A 307 -50.65 24.95 -14.88
C GLN A 307 -50.37 23.56 -15.47
N GLU A 308 -49.14 23.03 -15.42
CA GLU A 308 -48.84 21.74 -16.10
C GLU A 308 -48.03 20.69 -15.31
N MET A 309 -48.01 20.71 -13.97
CA MET A 309 -47.47 19.57 -13.19
C MET A 309 -48.55 18.98 -12.28
N GLY A 310 -49.35 18.09 -12.87
CA GLY A 310 -50.31 17.24 -12.17
C GLY A 310 -49.63 16.24 -11.24
N LEU A 311 -49.51 16.60 -9.97
CA LEU A 311 -49.12 15.70 -8.90
C LEU A 311 -50.35 14.94 -8.37
N ARG A 312 -50.42 13.62 -8.63
CA ARG A 312 -51.34 12.70 -7.95
C ARG A 312 -50.87 12.50 -6.51
N LYS A 313 -51.76 12.79 -5.53
CA LYS A 313 -51.56 12.47 -4.11
C LYS A 313 -51.51 10.95 -3.88
N PRO A 314 -50.64 10.44 -3.00
CA PRO A 314 -50.77 9.06 -2.50
C PRO A 314 -51.92 8.96 -1.48
N PRO A 315 -52.61 7.81 -1.36
CA PRO A 315 -53.68 7.63 -0.40
C PRO A 315 -53.12 7.50 1.02
N THR A 316 -53.75 8.23 1.95
CA THR A 316 -53.59 8.11 3.40
C THR A 316 -54.10 6.76 3.90
N GLN A 317 -53.23 5.92 4.44
CA GLN A 317 -53.63 4.77 5.26
C GLN A 317 -53.70 5.18 6.75
N PRO A 318 -54.76 4.82 7.49
CA PRO A 318 -54.84 5.06 8.92
C PRO A 318 -54.04 4.01 9.72
N LEU A 319 -53.32 4.48 10.74
CA LEU A 319 -52.64 3.68 11.76
C LEU A 319 -53.64 2.76 12.49
N PRO A 320 -53.35 1.47 12.72
CA PRO A 320 -54.18 0.63 13.56
C PRO A 320 -54.00 0.98 15.05
N ARG A 321 -55.14 1.18 15.71
CA ARG A 321 -55.28 1.37 17.15
C ARG A 321 -54.81 0.14 17.92
N THR A 322 -54.07 0.39 19.00
CA THR A 322 -53.74 -0.58 20.05
C THR A 322 -55.02 -1.10 20.72
N SER A 323 -55.31 -2.40 20.58
CA SER A 323 -56.31 -3.09 21.42
C SER A 323 -55.59 -3.78 22.58
N GLN A 324 -56.04 -3.45 23.78
CA GLN A 324 -55.67 -4.09 25.04
C GLN A 324 -55.92 -5.60 24.99
N GLY A 325 -54.88 -6.38 25.28
CA GLY A 325 -54.96 -7.82 25.49
C GLY A 325 -54.15 -8.17 26.74
N ARG A 326 -54.85 -8.37 27.85
CA ARG A 326 -54.36 -8.80 29.15
C ARG A 326 -53.73 -10.20 29.03
N LEU A 327 -52.45 -10.37 29.37
CA LEU A 327 -51.84 -11.67 29.64
C LEU A 327 -51.29 -11.71 31.08
N GLN A 328 -51.71 -12.73 31.81
CA GLN A 328 -51.41 -12.99 33.22
C GLN A 328 -49.99 -13.57 33.41
N PRO A 329 -49.39 -13.44 34.61
CA PRO A 329 -48.06 -13.97 34.89
C PRO A 329 -48.12 -15.49 35.16
N VAL A 330 -47.29 -16.26 34.46
CA VAL A 330 -47.11 -17.70 34.70
C VAL A 330 -45.80 -17.92 35.46
N ALA A 331 -45.92 -18.61 36.59
CA ALA A 331 -44.85 -19.01 37.52
C ALA A 331 -43.91 -20.08 36.92
N PRO A 332 -42.70 -20.29 37.48
CA PRO A 332 -41.70 -21.17 36.89
C PRO A 332 -41.82 -22.62 37.41
N THR A 333 -41.77 -23.59 36.49
CA THR A 333 -41.61 -25.02 36.82
C THR A 333 -40.39 -25.63 36.10
N SER A 334 -39.33 -25.77 36.89
CA SER A 334 -38.54 -26.98 37.16
C SER A 334 -38.00 -27.91 36.03
N GLN A 335 -36.69 -28.17 36.18
CA GLN A 335 -35.93 -29.42 35.92
C GLN A 335 -35.15 -29.57 34.61
N GLY A 336 -33.86 -29.23 34.68
CA GLY A 336 -32.77 -29.80 33.88
C GLY A 336 -31.46 -29.69 34.68
N LYS A 337 -30.91 -30.82 35.13
CA LYS A 337 -29.75 -30.94 36.05
C LYS A 337 -28.44 -30.45 35.40
N LEU A 338 -27.71 -29.57 36.10
CA LEU A 338 -26.28 -29.32 35.93
C LEU A 338 -25.51 -29.94 37.14
N PRO A 339 -24.30 -30.50 36.96
CA PRO A 339 -23.52 -31.06 38.06
C PRO A 339 -22.89 -29.96 38.93
N PRO A 340 -22.62 -30.22 40.24
CA PRO A 340 -22.26 -29.18 41.19
C PRO A 340 -20.79 -28.77 41.11
N VAL A 341 -20.56 -27.45 41.18
CA VAL A 341 -19.28 -26.81 41.50
C VAL A 341 -19.02 -26.97 43.01
N ARG A 342 -17.85 -27.50 43.39
CA ARG A 342 -17.40 -27.54 44.80
C ARG A 342 -16.56 -26.29 45.15
N PRO A 343 -16.70 -25.73 46.36
CA PRO A 343 -15.89 -24.61 46.82
C PRO A 343 -14.58 -25.04 47.50
N VAL A 344 -13.68 -24.06 47.58
CA VAL A 344 -12.28 -24.00 48.00
C VAL A 344 -11.97 -24.61 49.38
N SER A 345 -10.79 -25.23 49.53
CA SER A 345 -10.13 -25.42 50.83
C SER A 345 -8.72 -24.83 50.83
N GLN A 346 -8.45 -24.00 51.84
CA GLN A 346 -7.18 -23.37 52.18
C GLN A 346 -6.10 -24.39 52.55
N GLY A 347 -4.82 -24.06 52.29
CA GLY A 347 -3.67 -24.84 52.71
C GLY A 347 -2.33 -24.14 52.51
N SER A 348 -1.95 -23.34 53.52
CA SER A 348 -0.61 -23.20 54.11
C SER A 348 0.60 -22.79 53.25
N VAL A 349 1.05 -21.55 53.47
CA VAL A 349 2.42 -21.06 53.25
C VAL A 349 3.36 -21.66 54.32
N PRO A 350 4.64 -21.90 54.02
CA PRO A 350 5.69 -21.69 55.01
C PRO A 350 6.73 -20.67 54.54
N VAL A 351 7.11 -19.82 55.49
CA VAL A 351 8.19 -18.83 55.40
C VAL A 351 9.50 -19.44 55.95
N ALA A 352 10.59 -19.14 55.27
CA ALA A 352 12.02 -19.09 55.66
C ALA A 352 12.67 -20.24 56.45
N GLY A 353 13.74 -20.80 55.85
CA GLY A 353 14.78 -21.58 56.53
C GLY A 353 16.05 -21.62 55.68
N ASP A 354 17.07 -20.92 56.15
CA ASP A 354 18.41 -20.80 55.58
C ASP A 354 19.20 -22.12 55.75
N ILE A 355 19.72 -22.74 54.68
CA ILE A 355 20.74 -23.79 54.77
C ILE A 355 21.73 -23.73 53.60
N SER A 356 22.99 -23.55 53.98
CA SER A 356 24.20 -23.52 53.17
C SER A 356 24.44 -24.72 52.24
N ARG A 357 25.13 -24.40 51.12
CA ARG A 357 26.16 -25.17 50.38
C ARG A 357 25.94 -26.69 50.24
N LYS A 358 25.71 -27.13 49.01
CA LYS A 358 26.36 -28.33 48.45
C LYS A 358 26.46 -28.23 46.93
N ALA A 359 27.68 -28.42 46.44
CA ALA A 359 28.08 -28.42 45.04
C ALA A 359 27.30 -29.45 44.22
N THR A 360 26.94 -29.11 42.99
CA THR A 360 26.40 -30.06 42.00
C THR A 360 27.27 -30.00 40.74
N ALA A 361 27.70 -31.19 40.32
CA ALA A 361 28.66 -31.48 39.27
C ALA A 361 28.17 -31.04 37.87
N PRO A 362 29.10 -30.78 36.92
CA PRO A 362 28.76 -30.37 35.56
C PRO A 362 28.11 -31.50 34.74
N LEU A 363 27.14 -31.12 33.92
CA LEU A 363 26.50 -31.95 32.90
C LEU A 363 27.51 -32.41 31.82
N PRO A 364 27.32 -33.59 31.19
CA PRO A 364 28.30 -34.19 30.31
C PRO A 364 28.42 -33.49 28.94
N THR A 365 29.66 -33.28 28.52
CA THR A 365 30.06 -32.78 27.20
C THR A 365 29.75 -33.81 26.10
N PRO A 366 29.24 -33.38 24.92
CA PRO A 366 29.03 -34.29 23.79
C PRO A 366 30.36 -34.74 23.17
N ALA A 367 30.43 -36.02 22.77
CA ALA A 367 31.59 -36.69 22.20
C ALA A 367 32.01 -36.12 20.82
N PRO A 368 33.30 -36.16 20.46
CA PRO A 368 33.81 -35.56 19.22
C PRO A 368 33.41 -36.35 17.97
N ALA A 369 32.95 -35.64 16.94
CA ALA A 369 32.68 -36.19 15.62
C ALA A 369 34.00 -36.65 14.94
N LYS A 370 33.95 -37.82 14.29
CA LYS A 370 35.07 -38.39 13.51
C LYS A 370 35.38 -37.49 12.28
N PRO A 371 36.67 -37.37 11.88
CA PRO A 371 37.06 -36.56 10.74
C PRO A 371 36.63 -37.22 9.43
N THR A 372 35.88 -36.48 8.61
CA THR A 372 35.64 -36.80 7.20
C THR A 372 36.81 -36.30 6.35
N THR A 373 37.32 -37.17 5.49
CA THR A 373 38.40 -36.91 4.54
C THR A 373 37.99 -35.87 3.49
N PRO A 374 38.88 -34.92 3.12
CA PRO A 374 38.60 -33.95 2.07
C PRO A 374 38.75 -34.60 0.68
N VAL A 375 37.72 -34.43 -0.17
CA VAL A 375 37.77 -34.73 -1.60
C VAL A 375 38.53 -33.61 -2.31
N ALA A 376 39.60 -33.96 -3.01
CA ALA A 376 40.46 -33.04 -3.75
C ALA A 376 39.74 -32.40 -4.97
N PRO A 377 40.03 -31.15 -5.31
CA PRO A 377 39.48 -30.47 -6.48
C PRO A 377 40.09 -31.03 -7.78
N LYS A 378 39.21 -31.32 -8.75
CA LYS A 378 39.58 -31.78 -10.09
C LYS A 378 40.13 -30.60 -10.90
N ALA A 379 41.34 -30.75 -11.44
CA ALA A 379 42.03 -29.77 -12.29
C ALA A 379 41.28 -29.50 -13.62
N PRO A 380 41.41 -28.30 -14.21
CA PRO A 380 40.80 -27.95 -15.49
C PRO A 380 41.50 -28.67 -16.65
N SER A 381 40.72 -29.26 -17.57
CA SER A 381 41.24 -29.91 -18.77
C SER A 381 41.67 -28.89 -19.82
N GLU A 382 42.82 -29.15 -20.39
CA GLU A 382 43.51 -28.41 -21.44
C GLU A 382 42.68 -28.26 -22.72
N ALA A 383 42.79 -27.09 -23.34
CA ALA A 383 42.33 -26.79 -24.68
C ALA A 383 43.27 -27.40 -25.74
N PRO A 384 42.76 -27.95 -26.85
CA PRO A 384 43.61 -28.24 -27.99
C PRO A 384 43.82 -26.98 -28.85
N THR A 385 45.10 -26.65 -29.02
CA THR A 385 45.67 -25.72 -30.00
C THR A 385 45.23 -26.06 -31.43
N ALA A 386 44.65 -25.08 -32.13
CA ALA A 386 44.44 -25.13 -33.57
C ALA A 386 45.57 -24.35 -34.28
N GLU A 387 46.30 -25.05 -35.15
CA GLU A 387 47.30 -24.49 -36.05
C GLU A 387 46.66 -23.62 -37.14
N VAL A 388 47.36 -22.55 -37.49
CA VAL A 388 47.03 -21.63 -38.59
C VAL A 388 47.97 -21.94 -39.76
N LYS A 389 47.42 -22.07 -40.99
CA LYS A 389 47.94 -21.42 -42.21
C LYS A 389 47.02 -21.62 -43.43
N PRO A 390 47.16 -20.82 -44.51
CA PRO A 390 46.05 -20.01 -45.05
C PRO A 390 45.78 -20.26 -46.55
N GLU A 391 44.71 -19.70 -47.10
CA GLU A 391 44.72 -19.04 -48.43
C GLU A 391 43.36 -18.41 -48.77
N ALA A 392 43.42 -17.39 -49.63
CA ALA A 392 42.38 -16.41 -49.94
C ALA A 392 41.65 -16.72 -51.29
N PRO A 393 41.10 -15.76 -52.06
CA PRO A 393 39.68 -15.42 -52.07
C PRO A 393 39.00 -15.57 -53.45
N GLY A 394 37.66 -15.59 -53.49
CA GLY A 394 36.89 -15.39 -54.73
C GLY A 394 35.39 -15.61 -54.48
N ALA A 395 34.53 -14.59 -54.49
CA ALA A 395 34.04 -13.79 -55.62
C ALA A 395 32.73 -14.35 -56.21
N LYS A 396 31.67 -13.51 -56.10
CA LYS A 396 30.47 -13.44 -56.97
C LYS A 396 29.51 -14.65 -56.86
N THR A 397 28.19 -14.57 -57.00
CA THR A 397 27.28 -13.69 -57.73
C THR A 397 25.86 -13.81 -57.14
N ASP A 398 25.13 -12.69 -57.22
CA ASP A 398 23.72 -12.50 -57.53
C ASP A 398 22.68 -13.64 -57.39
N LYS A 399 21.71 -13.39 -56.47
CA LYS A 399 20.28 -13.08 -56.74
C LYS A 399 19.39 -14.15 -57.46
N PRO A 400 18.05 -13.97 -57.50
CA PRO A 400 17.13 -14.75 -56.66
C PRO A 400 16.08 -15.53 -57.46
N GLU A 401 15.40 -16.51 -56.84
CA GLU A 401 14.13 -17.03 -57.38
C GLU A 401 13.17 -17.46 -56.27
N LYS A 402 12.00 -16.81 -56.27
CA LYS A 402 10.69 -17.31 -55.80
C LYS A 402 10.15 -18.29 -56.86
N PRO A 403 8.98 -18.98 -56.72
CA PRO A 403 8.03 -19.05 -55.60
C PRO A 403 7.50 -20.49 -55.31
N ASP A 404 6.59 -20.54 -54.32
CA ASP A 404 5.25 -21.17 -54.43
C ASP A 404 4.92 -22.54 -53.81
N THR A 405 3.85 -22.45 -53.03
CA THR A 405 2.72 -23.39 -52.88
C THR A 405 2.91 -24.83 -52.41
N SER A 406 2.41 -25.03 -51.19
CA SER A 406 1.24 -25.88 -50.88
C SER A 406 1.35 -27.41 -50.82
N LYS A 407 0.77 -27.91 -49.72
CA LYS A 407 0.03 -29.18 -49.47
C LYS A 407 0.72 -30.04 -48.40
N ASN A 408 0.32 -29.96 -47.13
CA ASN A 408 -0.92 -30.46 -46.52
C ASN A 408 -0.97 -32.01 -46.44
N SER A 409 -0.70 -32.55 -45.25
CA SER A 409 -1.17 -33.84 -44.76
C SER A 409 -1.18 -33.81 -43.21
N GLY A 410 -2.37 -33.98 -42.60
CA GLY A 410 -2.59 -34.03 -41.14
C GLY A 410 -2.32 -35.42 -40.53
N PRO A 411 -3.09 -35.90 -39.53
CA PRO A 411 -3.47 -35.28 -38.25
C PRO A 411 -3.22 -36.23 -37.03
N ALA A 412 -3.02 -35.70 -35.80
CA ALA A 412 -3.29 -36.37 -34.49
C ALA A 412 -2.94 -35.42 -33.32
N LYS A 413 -3.90 -34.85 -32.57
CA LYS A 413 -4.55 -35.32 -31.32
C LYS A 413 -3.73 -35.21 -30.00
N LYS A 414 -4.27 -34.33 -29.12
CA LYS A 414 -4.32 -34.32 -27.62
C LYS A 414 -3.03 -33.89 -26.88
N SER A 415 -3.04 -33.09 -25.80
CA SER A 415 -4.05 -32.82 -24.73
C SER A 415 -3.79 -31.52 -23.94
N ASN A 416 -4.87 -30.85 -23.52
CA ASN A 416 -4.98 -29.75 -22.54
C ASN A 416 -4.77 -30.20 -21.08
N ILE A 417 -4.36 -29.25 -20.20
CA ILE A 417 -4.78 -29.09 -18.79
C ILE A 417 -4.61 -27.58 -18.48
N TYR A 418 -5.55 -26.74 -18.02
CA TYR A 418 -6.73 -26.89 -17.18
C TYR A 418 -8.00 -26.25 -17.77
N ASP A 419 -9.10 -26.91 -17.46
CA ASP A 419 -10.49 -26.69 -17.86
C ASP A 419 -11.19 -25.67 -16.95
N ASP A 420 -12.09 -24.91 -17.56
CA ASP A 420 -12.86 -23.80 -16.98
C ASP A 420 -14.35 -24.07 -17.22
N THR A 421 -14.92 -25.04 -16.51
CA THR A 421 -16.38 -25.21 -16.37
C THR A 421 -16.72 -26.00 -15.10
N ASP A 422 -16.91 -25.30 -13.97
CA ASP A 422 -17.90 -25.64 -12.94
C ASP A 422 -17.97 -24.52 -11.89
N ARG A 423 -18.87 -23.57 -12.10
CA ARG A 423 -19.35 -22.70 -11.02
C ARG A 423 -20.87 -22.86 -10.90
N PRO A 424 -21.40 -23.27 -9.74
CA PRO A 424 -22.84 -23.25 -9.52
C PRO A 424 -23.33 -21.80 -9.50
N SER A 425 -24.38 -21.54 -10.25
CA SER A 425 -25.16 -20.31 -10.17
C SER A 425 -25.80 -20.19 -8.78
N TRP A 426 -25.34 -19.22 -7.99
CA TRP A 426 -26.07 -18.80 -6.80
C TRP A 426 -26.77 -17.48 -7.11
N VAL A 427 -28.10 -17.55 -7.00
CA VAL A 427 -29.05 -16.44 -6.94
C VAL A 427 -28.75 -15.56 -5.73
#